data_AF-A0A2I0GN87-F1
#
_entry.id   AF-A0A2I0GN87-F1
#
_cell.length_a   1.000
_cell.length_b   1.000
_cell.length_c   1.000
_cell.angle_alpha   90.00
_cell.angle_beta   90.00
_cell.angle_gamma   90.00
#
_symmetry.space_group_name_H-M   'P 1'
#
loop_
_entity.id
_entity.type
_entity.pdbx_description
1 polymer ?
#
loop_
_entity_poly.entity_id
_entity_poly.type
_entity_poly.pdbx_seq_one_letter_code
_entity_poly.pdbx_strand_id
1 'polypeptide(L)'
;MSEQHVYIYVRERDHVISDEQKEKAFSLFDENIIECEHEPYFDAVENLELTHSNVVITSPFIMTAGDFVATNRFWQLDDNDNEEFESDINETISIRPKILQELENILGTKVAVVWEHRD
;
A
#
# COMPACT_ATOMS: atom_id res chain seq x y z
N MET A 1 7.01 -19.98 3.68
CA MET A 1 7.44 -18.60 3.41
C MET A 1 6.86 -17.78 4.55
N SER A 2 7.61 -16.81 5.09
CA SER A 2 7.05 -15.90 6.10
C SER A 2 6.03 -15.01 5.40
N GLU A 3 4.84 -14.87 5.97
CA GLU A 3 3.77 -14.05 5.40
C GLU A 3 4.20 -12.58 5.43
N GLN A 4 4.07 -11.85 4.31
CA GLN A 4 4.43 -10.44 4.23
C GLN A 4 3.20 -9.57 4.04
N HIS A 5 3.06 -8.52 4.85
CA HIS A 5 1.99 -7.54 4.72
C HIS A 5 2.59 -6.19 4.34
N VAL A 6 2.03 -5.53 3.33
CA VAL A 6 2.39 -4.15 2.97
C VAL A 6 1.37 -3.18 3.55
N TYR A 7 1.84 -2.10 4.16
CA TYR A 7 1.02 -1.02 4.68
C TYR A 7 1.35 0.28 3.97
N ILE A 8 0.35 0.83 3.28
CA ILE A 8 0.41 2.16 2.66
C ILE A 8 -0.46 3.10 3.48
N TYR A 9 0.15 4.15 4.04
CA TYR A 9 -0.55 5.03 4.98
C TYR A 9 -0.21 6.51 4.79
N VAL A 10 -1.12 7.38 5.23
CA VAL A 10 -0.91 8.82 5.27
C VAL A 10 0.03 9.21 6.42
N ARG A 11 1.08 9.98 6.13
CA ARG A 11 2.07 10.39 7.14
C ARG A 11 1.53 11.43 8.13
N GLU A 12 0.63 12.28 7.66
CA GLU A 12 0.11 13.41 8.42
C GLU A 12 -1.09 12.98 9.27
N ARG A 13 -0.86 12.86 10.58
CA ARG A 13 -1.83 12.28 11.52
C ARG A 13 -3.15 13.04 11.59
N ASP A 14 -3.08 14.36 11.50
CA ASP A 14 -4.24 15.24 11.65
C ASP A 14 -4.91 15.58 10.30
N HIS A 15 -4.49 14.92 9.21
CA HIS A 15 -5.05 15.16 7.88
C HIS A 15 -6.45 14.57 7.74
N VAL A 16 -7.38 15.35 7.21
CA VAL A 16 -8.77 14.93 7.01
C VAL A 16 -8.95 14.42 5.60
N ILE A 17 -9.36 13.15 5.48
CA ILE A 17 -9.55 12.45 4.21
C ILE A 17 -11.03 12.15 4.05
N SER A 18 -11.62 12.56 2.93
CA SER A 18 -13.02 12.25 2.63
C SER A 18 -13.20 10.78 2.23
N ASP A 19 -14.40 10.24 2.39
CA ASP A 19 -14.67 8.86 1.99
C ASP A 19 -14.46 8.62 0.48
N GLU A 20 -14.75 9.62 -0.35
CA GLU A 20 -14.46 9.57 -1.80
C GLU A 20 -12.95 9.45 -2.08
N GLN A 21 -12.09 10.12 -1.28
CA GLN A 21 -10.64 10.00 -1.43
C GLN A 21 -10.14 8.62 -0.99
N LYS A 22 -10.70 8.07 0.10
CA LYS A 22 -10.38 6.71 0.58
C LYS A 22 -10.73 5.67 -0.48
N GLU A 23 -11.95 5.74 -1.01
CA GLU A 23 -12.43 4.81 -2.05
C GLU A 23 -11.55 4.88 -3.30
N LYS A 24 -11.23 6.08 -3.81
CA LYS A 24 -10.36 6.24 -4.99
C LYS A 24 -8.96 5.70 -4.77
N ALA A 25 -8.37 5.97 -3.60
CA ALA A 25 -7.03 5.47 -3.28
C ALA A 25 -7.02 3.95 -3.17
N PHE A 26 -8.06 3.37 -2.55
CA PHE A 26 -8.22 1.93 -2.42
C PHE A 26 -8.47 1.25 -3.77
N SER A 27 -9.35 1.79 -4.61
CA SER A 27 -9.58 1.23 -5.95
C SER A 27 -8.29 1.24 -6.79
N LEU A 28 -7.49 2.31 -6.74
CA LEU A 28 -6.21 2.34 -7.44
C LEU A 28 -5.24 1.25 -6.93
N PHE A 29 -5.26 0.96 -5.63
CA PHE A 29 -4.44 -0.10 -5.04
C PHE A 29 -4.93 -1.50 -5.44
N ASP A 30 -6.24 -1.75 -5.27
CA ASP A 30 -6.90 -3.03 -5.52
C ASP A 30 -6.86 -3.44 -7.01
N GLU A 31 -7.11 -2.50 -7.94
CA GLU A 31 -7.05 -2.75 -9.39
C GLU A 31 -5.67 -3.23 -9.89
N ASN A 32 -4.63 -3.05 -9.08
CA ASN A 32 -3.27 -3.45 -9.42
C ASN A 32 -2.83 -4.76 -8.78
N ILE A 33 -3.69 -5.37 -7.96
CA ILE A 33 -3.49 -6.69 -7.36
C ILE A 33 -4.18 -7.74 -8.23
N ILE A 34 -3.44 -8.79 -8.59
CA ILE A 34 -3.91 -9.86 -9.48
C ILE A 34 -4.40 -11.05 -8.66
N GLU A 35 -3.57 -11.48 -7.71
CA GLU A 35 -3.86 -12.57 -6.79
C GLU A 35 -3.38 -12.17 -5.40
N CYS A 36 -4.09 -12.57 -4.35
CA CYS A 36 -3.68 -12.33 -2.98
C CYS A 36 -4.13 -13.48 -2.07
N GLU A 37 -3.34 -13.79 -1.05
CA GLU A 37 -3.75 -14.75 -0.01
C GLU A 37 -4.81 -14.14 0.92
N HIS A 38 -4.73 -12.82 1.13
CA HIS A 38 -5.66 -12.04 1.94
C HIS A 38 -6.16 -10.85 1.12
N GLU A 39 -7.50 -10.70 1.06
CA GLU A 39 -8.12 -9.60 0.32
C GLU A 39 -7.58 -8.25 0.81
N PRO A 40 -7.22 -7.35 -0.12
CA PRO A 40 -6.83 -6.00 0.23
C PRO A 40 -7.94 -5.33 1.01
N TYR A 41 -7.59 -4.59 2.05
CA TYR A 41 -8.55 -3.77 2.75
C TYR A 41 -7.91 -2.47 3.19
N PHE A 42 -8.74 -1.47 3.45
CA PHE A 42 -8.32 -0.26 4.14
C PHE A 42 -8.94 -0.24 5.52
N ASP A 43 -8.14 0.12 6.51
CA ASP A 43 -8.64 0.22 7.87
C ASP A 43 -9.28 1.59 8.10
N ALA A 44 -10.46 1.59 8.70
CA ALA A 44 -11.14 2.80 9.17
C ALA A 44 -10.77 3.11 10.64
N VAL A 45 -10.05 2.20 11.31
CA VAL A 45 -9.58 2.39 12.67
C VAL A 45 -8.40 3.35 12.67
N GLU A 46 -8.64 4.55 13.21
CA GLU A 46 -7.58 5.46 13.60
C GLU A 46 -6.66 4.76 14.61
N ASN A 47 -5.35 4.79 14.40
CA ASN A 47 -4.30 4.23 15.29
C ASN A 47 -4.05 2.71 15.19
N LEU A 48 -3.76 2.19 13.99
CA LEU A 48 -3.31 0.79 13.84
C LEU A 48 -1.93 0.57 14.48
N GLU A 49 -1.88 -0.23 15.55
CA GLU A 49 -0.62 -0.63 16.15
C GLU A 49 -0.02 -1.83 15.40
N LEU A 50 0.90 -1.55 14.47
CA LEU A 50 1.74 -2.61 13.89
C LEU A 50 2.93 -2.86 14.82
N THR A 51 3.21 -4.13 15.11
CA THR A 51 4.32 -4.49 16.00
C THR A 51 5.45 -5.08 15.18
N HIS A 52 5.97 -4.29 14.24
CA HIS A 52 7.26 -4.59 13.62
C HIS A 52 8.33 -3.75 14.31
N SER A 53 9.21 -4.39 15.09
CA SER A 53 10.34 -3.71 15.74
C SER A 53 9.98 -2.47 16.61
N ASN A 54 8.82 -2.49 17.30
CA ASN A 54 8.27 -1.39 18.14
C ASN A 54 7.74 -0.15 17.39
N VAL A 55 7.36 -0.24 16.11
CA VAL A 55 6.87 0.92 15.34
C VAL A 55 5.35 1.02 15.34
N VAL A 56 4.80 1.84 16.24
CA VAL A 56 3.36 2.17 16.23
C VAL A 56 3.03 3.15 15.11
N ILE A 57 2.18 2.75 14.15
CA ILE A 57 1.75 3.57 13.01
C ILE A 57 0.36 4.17 13.26
N THR A 58 0.34 5.40 13.76
CA THR A 58 -0.90 6.19 13.77
C THR A 58 -1.07 6.91 12.43
N SER A 59 -2.17 6.62 11.73
CA SER A 59 -2.56 7.29 10.48
C SER A 59 -4.09 7.43 10.39
N PRO A 60 -4.62 8.50 9.77
CA PRO A 60 -6.05 8.65 9.47
C PRO A 60 -6.53 7.74 8.34
N PHE A 61 -5.61 7.09 7.61
CA PHE A 61 -5.92 6.16 6.53
C PHE A 61 -4.78 5.18 6.30
N ILE A 62 -5.11 3.89 6.22
CA ILE A 62 -4.16 2.81 5.98
C ILE A 62 -4.81 1.82 5.00
N MET A 63 -4.09 1.46 3.95
CA MET A 63 -4.43 0.36 3.05
C MET A 63 -3.40 -0.74 3.23
N THR A 64 -3.84 -1.99 3.14
CA THR A 64 -2.97 -3.15 3.31
C THR A 64 -3.32 -4.28 2.38
N ALA A 65 -2.31 -5.05 1.99
CA ALA A 65 -2.45 -6.35 1.33
C ALA A 65 -1.43 -7.34 1.92
N GLY A 66 -1.78 -8.62 1.95
CA GLY A 66 -0.94 -9.71 2.46
C GLY A 66 0.10 -10.18 1.44
N ASP A 67 0.38 -11.48 1.36
CA ASP A 67 1.14 -11.98 0.20
C ASP A 67 0.29 -11.82 -1.06
N PHE A 68 0.80 -11.11 -2.07
CA PHE A 68 0.08 -10.86 -3.32
C PHE A 68 0.98 -10.80 -4.56
N VAL A 69 0.38 -11.13 -5.70
CA VAL A 69 0.92 -10.95 -7.05
C VAL A 69 0.35 -9.67 -7.62
N ALA A 70 1.20 -8.82 -8.19
CA ALA A 70 0.77 -7.60 -8.84
C ALA A 70 1.56 -7.31 -10.11
N THR A 71 1.04 -6.37 -10.90
CA THR A 71 1.68 -5.94 -12.15
C THR A 71 2.75 -4.86 -11.90
N ASN A 72 3.61 -4.70 -12.89
CA ASN A 72 4.57 -3.60 -12.99
C ASN A 72 3.92 -2.21 -13.19
N ARG A 73 2.59 -2.06 -13.10
CA ARG A 73 1.92 -0.75 -13.20
C ARG A 73 1.99 0.03 -11.90
N PHE A 74 1.74 -0.63 -10.78
CA PHE A 74 1.78 -0.02 -9.45
C PHE A 74 3.17 -0.16 -8.82
N TRP A 75 3.79 -1.31 -9.04
CA TRP A 75 5.05 -1.70 -8.42
C TRP A 75 6.20 -1.59 -9.41
N GLN A 76 7.39 -1.24 -8.92
CA GLN A 76 8.61 -1.18 -9.70
C GLN A 76 9.29 -2.55 -9.70
N LEU A 77 8.91 -3.39 -10.66
CA LEU A 77 9.40 -4.78 -10.78
C LEU A 77 10.68 -4.91 -11.62
N ASP A 78 10.95 -3.95 -12.50
CA ASP A 78 12.16 -3.88 -13.34
C ASP A 78 12.42 -2.40 -13.74
N ASP A 79 13.63 -2.10 -14.21
CA ASP A 79 13.98 -0.81 -14.84
C ASP A 79 13.28 -0.62 -16.21
N ASN A 80 12.60 -1.66 -16.69
CA ASN A 80 11.88 -1.66 -17.95
C ASN A 80 10.41 -1.26 -17.73
N ASP A 81 9.91 -0.30 -18.50
CA ASP A 81 8.53 0.22 -18.44
C ASP A 81 7.49 -0.72 -19.07
N ASN A 82 7.80 -2.01 -19.20
CA ASN A 82 6.86 -2.96 -19.77
C ASN A 82 5.79 -3.32 -18.72
N GLU A 83 4.55 -2.87 -18.95
CA GLU A 83 3.43 -2.95 -18.00
C GLU A 83 2.92 -4.37 -17.76
N GLU A 84 3.29 -5.35 -18.58
CA GLU A 84 2.72 -6.71 -18.58
C GLU A 84 3.49 -7.74 -17.75
N PHE A 85 4.45 -7.31 -16.90
CA PHE A 85 5.16 -8.25 -16.04
C PHE A 85 4.45 -8.36 -14.67
N GLU A 86 4.06 -9.59 -14.32
CA GLU A 86 3.44 -9.96 -13.05
C GLU A 86 4.49 -10.63 -12.15
N SER A 87 4.52 -10.27 -10.86
CA SER A 87 5.45 -10.86 -9.89
C SER A 87 4.84 -10.86 -8.49
N ASP A 88 5.32 -11.79 -7.66
CA ASP A 88 5.16 -11.72 -6.22
C ASP A 88 5.78 -10.41 -5.72
N ILE A 89 5.03 -9.63 -4.95
CA ILE A 89 5.53 -8.38 -4.37
C ILE A 89 6.10 -8.65 -2.98
N ASN A 90 7.25 -8.05 -2.69
CA ASN A 90 7.94 -8.18 -1.41
C ASN A 90 8.63 -6.86 -1.04
N GLU A 91 9.24 -6.82 0.15
CA GLU A 91 9.88 -5.62 0.72
C GLU A 91 10.97 -4.95 -0.13
N THR A 92 11.54 -5.65 -1.11
CA THR A 92 12.56 -5.09 -2.01
C THR A 92 11.96 -4.28 -3.16
N ILE A 93 10.64 -4.39 -3.35
CA ILE A 93 9.90 -3.76 -4.44
C ILE A 93 9.23 -2.48 -3.92
N SER A 94 9.45 -1.38 -4.64
CA SER A 94 8.86 -0.08 -4.32
C SER A 94 7.67 0.27 -5.21
N ILE A 95 6.80 1.16 -4.73
CA ILE A 95 5.74 1.77 -5.56
C ILE A 95 6.40 2.63 -6.64
N ARG A 96 5.88 2.60 -7.87
CA ARG A 96 6.34 3.47 -8.95
C ARG A 96 6.18 4.95 -8.58
N PRO A 97 7.17 5.82 -8.87
CA PRO A 97 7.09 7.23 -8.51
C PRO A 97 5.83 7.96 -9.02
N LYS A 98 5.35 7.62 -10.23
CA LYS A 98 4.13 8.20 -10.80
C LYS A 98 2.88 7.82 -10.01
N ILE A 99 2.78 6.56 -9.59
CA ILE A 99 1.65 6.04 -8.81
C ILE A 99 1.69 6.55 -7.38
N LEU A 100 2.89 6.62 -6.79
CA LEU A 100 3.08 7.29 -5.50
C LEU A 100 2.57 8.73 -5.55
N GLN A 101 2.91 9.48 -6.60
CA GLN A 101 2.41 10.84 -6.80
C GLN A 101 0.89 10.89 -7.01
N GLU A 102 0.32 9.93 -7.73
CA GLU A 102 -1.13 9.83 -7.93
C GLU A 102 -1.88 9.56 -6.62
N LEU A 103 -1.40 8.64 -5.80
CA LEU A 103 -1.93 8.38 -4.45
C LEU A 103 -1.86 9.64 -3.59
N GLU A 104 -0.73 10.33 -3.58
CA GLU A 104 -0.56 11.58 -2.82
C GLU A 104 -1.50 12.68 -3.31
N ASN A 105 -1.79 12.75 -4.62
CA ASN A 105 -2.75 13.69 -5.18
C ASN A 105 -4.19 13.33 -4.80
N ILE A 106 -4.57 12.05 -4.81
CA ILE A 106 -5.89 11.57 -4.39
C ILE A 106 -6.11 11.89 -2.91
N LEU A 107 -5.14 11.52 -2.07
CA LEU A 107 -5.22 11.67 -0.62
C LEU A 107 -4.97 13.11 -0.16
N GLY A 108 -4.37 13.95 -1.01
CA GLY A 108 -4.08 15.35 -0.70
C GLY A 108 -2.94 15.55 0.31
N THR A 109 -2.13 14.52 0.55
CA THR A 109 -1.00 14.55 1.49
C THR A 109 0.02 13.46 1.16
N LYS A 110 1.15 13.44 1.88
CA LYS A 110 2.25 12.49 1.69
C LYS A 110 1.92 11.13 2.29
N VAL A 111 2.30 10.06 1.58
CA VAL A 111 2.14 8.69 2.03
C VAL A 111 3.47 8.03 2.41
N ALA A 112 3.40 6.93 3.13
CA ALA A 112 4.51 6.06 3.49
C ALA A 112 4.14 4.61 3.22
N VAL A 113 5.17 3.78 3.02
CA VAL A 113 5.06 2.34 2.80
C VAL A 113 5.91 1.63 3.85
N VAL A 114 5.35 0.62 4.51
CA VAL A 114 6.04 -0.24 5.46
C VAL A 114 5.67 -1.69 5.16
N TRP A 115 6.64 -2.59 5.35
CA TRP A 115 6.46 -4.03 5.22
C TRP A 115 6.53 -4.68 6.62
N GLU A 116 5.60 -5.58 6.92
CA GLU A 116 5.59 -6.41 8.13
C GLU A 116 5.75 -7.88 7.73
N HIS A 117 6.69 -8.58 8.37
CA HIS A 117 6.81 -10.03 8.26
C HIS A 117 6.09 -10.68 9.44
N ARG A 118 5.17 -11.60 9.16
CA ARG A 118 4.50 -12.44 10.15
C ARG A 118 5.12 -13.83 10.11
N ASP A 119 5.51 -14.31 11.29
CA ASP A 119 6.06 -15.65 11.53
C ASP A 119 4.97 -16.73 11.56
#